data_AF-A0A1F6BEM8-F1
#
_entry.id   AF-A0A1F6BEM8-F1
#
_cell.length_a   1.000
_cell.length_b   1.000
_cell.length_c   1.000
_cell.angle_alpha   90.00
_cell.angle_beta   90.00
_cell.angle_gamma   90.00
#
_symmetry.space_group_name_H-M   'P 1'
#
loop_
_entity.id
_entity.type
_entity.pdbx_description
1 polymer ?
#
loop_
_entity_poly.entity_id
_entity_poly.type
_entity_poly.pdbx_seq_one_letter_code
_entity_poly.pdbx_strand_id
1 'polypeptide(L)'
;MRGKTLAVLLIFFGVFLFVVYKLIAGPQGNIAGLKVISQPEATIFLNDKEIGKTPYDQKQPPGEYVLKLVPDEGQATAVPWQGKVLLTPQVLTYVKRELGLSEVASSGEIVTMEKISGGETQIAVFATPDAASVLLDGIDRGVTPLNLSISAGEHDLALTSTGYIGRTVRVKTVEGYKVTVNFQLAVAGDAMPAESATPTVAPATAEEAETTPANQGAFVKINDTPTDFLRVRFDATTSSSEVARLNPGTKVPFIEEKSGWFKVEYETGKEGWISSRYAERTN
;
A
#
# COMPACT_ATOMS: atom_id res chain seq x y z
N MET A 1 32.46 -21.91 80.39
CA MET A 1 33.26 -22.30 79.20
C MET A 1 32.42 -21.98 77.97
N ARG A 2 32.87 -21.13 77.03
CA ARG A 2 33.62 -21.48 75.77
C ARG A 2 32.87 -22.53 74.93
N GLY A 3 32.52 -22.34 73.65
CA GLY A 3 32.61 -21.20 72.70
C GLY A 3 31.64 -21.47 71.50
N LYS A 4 31.05 -20.45 70.85
CA LYS A 4 31.49 -19.71 69.63
C LYS A 4 31.56 -20.49 68.30
N THR A 5 31.06 -19.84 67.24
CA THR A 5 30.89 -20.31 65.82
C THR A 5 29.75 -21.32 65.64
N LEU A 6 28.92 -21.28 64.57
CA LEU A 6 29.09 -20.68 63.25
C LEU A 6 27.86 -19.82 62.84
N ALA A 7 28.11 -18.68 62.19
CA ALA A 7 27.10 -17.93 61.45
C ALA A 7 27.45 -17.98 59.95
N VAL A 8 26.54 -17.49 59.09
CA VAL A 8 26.70 -17.32 57.63
C VAL A 8 26.57 -18.61 56.80
N LEU A 9 25.33 -18.89 56.36
CA LEU A 9 24.96 -19.23 54.97
C LEU A 9 23.49 -19.67 54.93
N LEU A 10 22.56 -18.75 54.60
CA LEU A 10 21.23 -19.04 54.00
C LEU A 10 20.39 -17.78 53.64
N ILE A 11 21.00 -16.59 53.47
CA ILE A 11 20.30 -15.36 53.04
C ILE A 11 20.75 -14.90 51.63
N PHE A 12 21.32 -15.80 50.82
CA PHE A 12 21.73 -15.48 49.44
C PHE A 12 20.79 -16.04 48.36
N PHE A 13 19.93 -17.02 48.65
CA PHE A 13 19.06 -17.60 47.63
C PHE A 13 17.84 -16.71 47.27
N GLY A 14 17.26 -16.01 48.25
CA GLY A 14 16.12 -15.12 48.01
C GLY A 14 16.46 -13.84 47.24
N VAL A 15 17.64 -13.25 47.49
CA VAL A 15 18.07 -12.02 46.80
C VAL A 15 18.57 -12.35 45.38
N PHE A 16 19.27 -13.46 45.17
CA PHE A 16 19.79 -13.82 43.85
C PHE A 16 18.67 -14.10 42.85
N LEU A 17 17.60 -14.81 43.24
CA LEU A 17 16.43 -15.03 42.38
C LEU A 17 15.68 -13.73 42.05
N PHE A 18 15.56 -12.79 42.99
CA PHE A 18 14.92 -11.49 42.71
C PHE A 18 15.79 -10.59 41.82
N VAL A 19 17.12 -10.57 42.02
CA VAL A 19 18.06 -9.82 41.17
C VAL A 19 18.17 -10.41 39.77
N VAL A 20 18.12 -11.74 39.62
CA VAL A 20 18.05 -12.39 38.29
C VAL A 20 16.69 -12.16 37.63
N TYR A 21 15.57 -12.20 38.36
CA TYR A 21 14.27 -11.82 37.79
C TYR A 21 14.23 -10.34 37.35
N LYS A 22 14.93 -9.44 38.06
CA LYS A 22 15.16 -8.04 37.65
C LYS A 22 16.22 -7.84 36.56
N LEU A 23 16.94 -8.88 36.16
CA LEU A 23 17.85 -8.90 35.00
C LEU A 23 17.24 -9.60 33.77
N ILE A 24 16.21 -10.43 33.96
CA ILE A 24 15.38 -11.01 32.89
C ILE A 24 14.19 -10.08 32.56
N ALA A 25 13.68 -9.34 33.55
CA ALA A 25 12.86 -8.15 33.31
C ALA A 25 13.77 -7.01 32.84
N GLY A 26 14.07 -6.99 31.53
CA GLY A 26 14.76 -5.89 30.86
C GLY A 26 14.09 -4.53 31.16
N PRO A 27 14.81 -3.41 30.94
CA PRO A 27 14.27 -2.07 31.17
C PRO A 27 12.92 -1.94 30.46
N GLN A 28 11.93 -1.32 31.10
CA GLN A 28 10.56 -1.18 30.57
C GLN A 28 10.62 -0.74 29.11
N GLY A 29 10.50 -1.73 28.22
CA GLY A 29 10.99 -1.57 26.87
C GLY A 29 10.14 -0.52 26.17
N ASN A 30 10.77 0.49 25.58
CA ASN A 30 10.07 1.40 24.69
C ASN A 30 9.66 0.61 23.44
N ILE A 31 8.53 -0.07 23.56
CA ILE A 31 7.87 -0.87 22.53
C ILE A 31 7.67 -0.08 21.25
N ALA A 32 7.87 -0.75 20.13
CA ALA A 32 7.52 -0.26 18.81
C ALA A 32 6.16 -0.84 18.39
N GLY A 33 5.38 -0.09 17.62
CA GLY A 33 4.22 -0.62 16.91
C GLY A 33 4.67 -1.20 15.57
N LEU A 34 4.13 -2.37 15.20
CA LEU A 34 4.30 -2.96 13.88
C LEU A 34 2.92 -3.27 13.30
N LYS A 35 2.57 -2.60 12.20
CA LYS A 35 1.37 -2.87 11.42
C LYS A 35 1.77 -3.36 10.03
N VAL A 36 1.28 -4.53 9.65
CA VAL A 36 1.59 -5.20 8.38
C VAL A 36 0.31 -5.60 7.68
N ILE A 37 0.16 -5.19 6.43
CA ILE A 37 -0.96 -5.57 5.56
C ILE A 37 -0.35 -6.14 4.27
N SER A 38 -0.88 -7.26 3.77
CA SER A 38 -0.56 -7.71 2.42
C SER A 38 -1.79 -8.18 1.66
N GLN A 39 -1.66 -8.18 0.34
CA GLN A 39 -2.55 -8.88 -0.58
C GLN A 39 -1.67 -9.67 -1.56
N PRO A 40 -1.87 -11.00 -1.71
CA PRO A 40 -2.68 -11.88 -0.86
C PRO A 40 -2.30 -11.86 0.63
N GLU A 41 -3.15 -12.48 1.46
CA GLU A 41 -2.83 -12.70 2.88
C GLU A 41 -1.58 -13.58 3.01
N ALA A 42 -0.73 -13.24 3.98
CA ALA A 42 0.55 -13.87 4.19
C ALA A 42 0.82 -14.15 5.67
N THR A 43 1.51 -15.26 5.92
CA THR A 43 2.13 -15.57 7.20
C THR A 43 3.41 -14.73 7.37
N ILE A 44 3.58 -14.16 8.57
CA ILE A 44 4.58 -13.14 8.87
C ILE A 44 5.69 -13.72 9.76
N PHE A 45 6.93 -13.57 9.30
CA PHE A 45 8.14 -13.94 10.03
C PHE A 45 8.99 -12.70 10.32
N LEU A 46 9.55 -12.63 11.52
CA LEU A 46 10.40 -11.55 12.00
C LEU A 46 11.71 -12.16 12.54
N ASN A 47 12.81 -11.99 11.82
CA ASN A 47 14.06 -12.76 12.00
C ASN A 47 13.79 -14.28 12.04
N ASP A 48 13.13 -14.79 10.99
CA ASP A 48 12.71 -16.19 10.79
C ASP A 48 11.73 -16.78 11.84
N LYS A 49 11.40 -16.04 12.90
CA LYS A 49 10.37 -16.42 13.86
C LYS A 49 8.99 -16.00 13.36
N GLU A 50 8.06 -16.94 13.24
CA GLU A 50 6.65 -16.62 12.98
C GLU A 50 6.04 -15.74 14.09
N ILE A 51 5.33 -14.67 13.71
CA ILE A 51 4.66 -13.75 14.66
C ILE A 51 3.15 -13.62 14.43
N GLY A 52 2.60 -14.15 13.34
CA GLY A 52 1.18 -14.11 13.02
C GLY A 52 0.93 -14.08 11.50
N LYS A 53 -0.27 -13.64 11.10
CA LYS A 53 -0.67 -13.43 9.70
C LYS A 53 -1.10 -11.99 9.45
N THR A 54 -1.06 -11.54 8.20
CA THR A 54 -1.67 -10.27 7.77
C THR A 54 -3.20 -10.40 7.69
N PRO A 55 -3.98 -9.36 8.05
CA PRO A 55 -3.55 -8.09 8.61
C PRO A 55 -3.07 -8.22 10.06
N TYR A 56 -1.93 -7.60 10.36
CA TYR A 56 -1.27 -7.65 11.65
C TYR A 56 -1.13 -6.25 12.23
N ASP A 57 -1.43 -6.07 13.52
CA ASP A 57 -1.30 -4.80 14.23
C ASP A 57 -1.00 -5.09 15.71
N GLN A 58 0.29 -5.18 16.05
CA GLN A 58 0.74 -5.52 17.41
C GLN A 58 2.03 -4.77 17.78
N LYS A 59 2.42 -4.90 19.05
CA LYS A 59 3.64 -4.31 19.61
C LYS A 59 4.79 -5.32 19.54
N GLN A 60 5.97 -4.82 19.20
CA GLN A 60 7.21 -5.60 19.14
C GLN A 60 8.33 -4.89 19.93
N PRO A 61 9.39 -5.61 20.36
CA PRO A 61 10.59 -4.97 20.86
C PRO A 61 11.20 -4.05 19.77
N PRO A 62 11.85 -2.93 20.16
CA PRO A 62 12.56 -2.09 19.21
C PRO A 62 13.83 -2.77 18.70
N GLY A 63 14.22 -2.50 17.46
CA GLY A 63 15.41 -3.07 16.83
C GLY A 63 15.34 -3.14 15.30
N GLU A 64 16.42 -3.59 14.67
CA GLU A 64 16.43 -3.97 13.26
C GLU A 64 15.97 -5.42 13.08
N TYR A 65 15.09 -5.66 12.09
CA TYR A 65 14.56 -6.97 11.79
C TYR A 65 14.51 -7.22 10.28
N VAL A 66 14.69 -8.47 9.89
CA VAL A 66 14.23 -8.98 8.59
C VAL A 66 12.77 -9.37 8.74
N LEU A 67 11.89 -8.64 8.08
CA LEU A 67 10.48 -8.97 7.93
C LEU A 67 10.32 -9.80 6.66
N LYS A 68 9.69 -10.96 6.77
CA LYS A 68 9.39 -11.86 5.66
C LYS A 68 7.90 -12.18 5.64
N LEU A 69 7.30 -12.12 4.46
CA LEU A 69 5.90 -12.42 4.19
C LEU A 69 5.85 -13.61 3.24
N VAL A 70 5.16 -14.67 3.66
CA VAL A 70 4.93 -15.88 2.85
C VAL A 70 3.44 -15.97 2.56
N PRO A 71 2.99 -15.82 1.29
CA PRO A 71 1.59 -16.00 0.91
C PRO A 71 1.01 -17.31 1.45
N ASP A 72 -0.24 -17.26 1.90
CA ASP A 72 -0.91 -18.44 2.45
C ASP A 72 -1.16 -19.52 1.38
N GLU A 73 -1.05 -20.79 1.80
CA GLU A 73 -1.21 -21.96 0.91
C GLU A 73 -2.58 -21.97 0.23
N GLY A 74 -2.58 -22.18 -1.10
CA GLY A 74 -3.76 -22.08 -1.96
C GLY A 74 -3.83 -20.79 -2.78
N GLN A 75 -3.10 -19.73 -2.41
CA GLN A 75 -2.98 -18.50 -3.21
C GLN A 75 -1.83 -18.67 -4.23
N ALA A 76 -2.03 -19.62 -5.15
CA ALA A 76 -1.00 -20.40 -5.84
C ALA A 76 -0.10 -19.68 -6.87
N THR A 77 0.05 -18.36 -6.79
CA THR A 77 0.73 -17.55 -7.81
C THR A 77 1.68 -16.48 -7.23
N ALA A 78 1.44 -15.97 -6.03
CA ALA A 78 2.28 -14.93 -5.43
C ALA A 78 3.59 -15.49 -4.84
N VAL A 79 4.70 -14.74 -4.96
CA VAL A 79 5.99 -15.10 -4.34
C VAL A 79 6.15 -14.51 -2.93
N PRO A 80 6.94 -15.15 -2.04
CA PRO A 80 7.33 -14.54 -0.77
C PRO A 80 8.12 -13.25 -0.97
N TRP A 81 7.93 -12.30 -0.05
CA TRP A 81 8.73 -11.07 0.02
C TRP A 81 9.55 -11.05 1.31
N GLN A 82 10.72 -10.42 1.26
CA GLN A 82 11.54 -10.13 2.44
C GLN A 82 12.13 -8.73 2.36
N GLY A 83 12.24 -8.05 3.49
CA GLY A 83 12.84 -6.72 3.59
C GLY A 83 13.30 -6.39 5.00
N LYS A 84 14.22 -5.44 5.13
CA LYS A 84 14.65 -4.92 6.43
C LYS A 84 13.67 -3.87 6.93
N VAL A 85 13.31 -3.94 8.21
CA VAL A 85 12.52 -2.93 8.91
C VAL A 85 13.23 -2.50 10.20
N LEU A 86 13.20 -1.20 10.48
CA LEU A 86 13.66 -0.62 11.74
C LEU A 86 12.43 -0.33 12.61
N LEU A 87 12.35 -0.99 13.76
CA LEU A 87 11.29 -0.78 14.74
C LEU A 87 11.76 0.20 15.80
N THR A 88 11.32 1.45 15.68
CA THR A 88 11.75 2.55 16.54
C THR A 88 10.89 2.62 17.82
N PRO A 89 11.50 2.84 19.00
CA PRO A 89 10.80 3.18 20.25
C PRO A 89 9.61 4.13 20.09
N GLN A 90 8.43 3.72 20.59
CA GLN A 90 7.20 4.54 20.64
C GLN A 90 6.64 4.97 19.26
N VAL A 91 7.16 4.40 18.17
CA VAL A 91 6.76 4.69 16.78
C VAL A 91 5.99 3.51 16.20
N LEU A 92 5.05 3.81 15.30
CA LEU A 92 4.44 2.80 14.43
C LEU A 92 5.25 2.66 13.14
N THR A 93 5.76 1.47 12.87
CA THR A 93 6.23 1.06 11.54
C THR A 93 5.06 0.44 10.80
N TYR A 94 4.69 1.02 9.65
CA TYR A 94 3.63 0.52 8.78
C TYR A 94 4.22 -0.09 7.52
N VAL A 95 3.77 -1.29 7.17
CA VAL A 95 4.19 -2.03 5.98
C VAL A 95 2.95 -2.46 5.22
N LYS A 96 2.83 -2.08 3.94
CA LYS A 96 1.81 -2.58 3.02
C LYS A 96 2.48 -3.22 1.82
N ARG A 97 2.06 -4.42 1.44
CA ARG A 97 2.63 -5.18 0.31
C ARG A 97 1.56 -5.75 -0.62
N GLU A 98 1.77 -5.63 -1.90
CA GLU A 98 1.06 -6.39 -2.94
C GLU A 98 2.06 -7.42 -3.50
N LEU A 99 1.84 -8.70 -3.22
CA LEU A 99 2.75 -9.78 -3.57
C LEU A 99 2.36 -10.33 -4.94
N GLY A 100 3.20 -10.07 -5.95
CA GLY A 100 3.00 -10.49 -7.33
C GLY A 100 3.65 -11.85 -7.65
N LEU A 101 3.64 -12.23 -8.92
CA LEU A 101 4.25 -13.48 -9.41
C LEU A 101 5.76 -13.57 -9.30
N SER A 102 6.39 -12.42 -9.13
CA SER A 102 7.82 -12.24 -9.07
C SER A 102 8.10 -11.07 -8.15
N GLU A 103 9.36 -10.94 -7.74
CA GLU A 103 9.79 -9.79 -6.94
C GLU A 103 9.56 -8.47 -7.69
N VAL A 104 9.76 -8.45 -9.02
CA VAL A 104 9.56 -7.26 -9.86
C VAL A 104 8.09 -6.97 -10.16
N ALA A 105 7.21 -7.97 -10.12
CA ALA A 105 5.75 -7.78 -10.19
C ALA A 105 5.13 -7.42 -8.82
N SER A 106 5.92 -7.45 -7.74
CA SER A 106 5.46 -7.09 -6.40
C SER A 106 5.59 -5.59 -6.13
N SER A 107 4.64 -5.04 -5.37
CA SER A 107 4.51 -3.62 -5.08
C SER A 107 4.36 -3.38 -3.57
N GLY A 108 4.55 -2.14 -3.11
CA GLY A 108 4.19 -1.77 -1.74
C GLY A 108 4.90 -0.53 -1.20
N GLU A 109 4.70 -0.28 0.09
CA GLU A 109 5.32 0.81 0.82
C GLU A 109 5.68 0.41 2.26
N ILE A 110 6.77 0.98 2.76
CA ILE A 110 7.14 0.96 4.18
C ILE A 110 7.18 2.40 4.66
N VAL A 111 6.34 2.74 5.63
CA VAL A 111 6.29 4.05 6.29
C VAL A 111 6.87 3.91 7.70
N THR A 112 7.91 4.68 7.98
CA THR A 112 8.45 4.88 9.33
C THR A 112 8.38 6.36 9.70
N MET A 113 8.46 6.66 10.99
CA MET A 113 8.46 8.03 11.50
C MET A 113 9.52 8.16 12.59
N GLU A 114 10.39 9.17 12.51
CA GLU A 114 11.41 9.45 13.53
C GLU A 114 11.22 10.85 14.09
N LYS A 115 11.48 11.03 15.39
CA LYS A 115 11.40 12.35 16.02
C LYS A 115 12.66 13.15 15.67
N ILE A 116 12.48 14.36 15.15
CA ILE A 116 13.60 15.24 14.78
C ILE A 116 13.70 16.44 15.71
N SER A 117 14.92 16.95 15.85
CA SER A 117 15.21 18.20 16.58
C SER A 117 14.97 19.38 15.64
N GLY A 118 14.16 20.35 16.07
CA GLY A 118 13.94 21.60 15.32
C GLY A 118 12.48 21.99 15.10
N GLY A 119 11.51 21.14 15.47
CA GLY A 119 10.07 21.46 15.35
C GLY A 119 9.50 21.37 13.92
N GLU A 120 10.36 21.36 12.89
CA GLU A 120 9.94 21.12 11.50
C GLU A 120 9.17 19.80 11.33
N THR A 121 8.34 19.76 10.29
CA THR A 121 7.77 18.52 9.77
C THR A 121 8.50 18.18 8.47
N GLN A 122 9.04 16.97 8.36
CA GLN A 122 9.79 16.55 7.18
C GLN A 122 9.21 15.26 6.59
N ILE A 123 9.33 15.10 5.28
CA ILE A 123 9.07 13.84 4.59
C ILE A 123 10.28 13.46 3.71
N ALA A 124 10.65 12.18 3.77
CA ALA A 124 11.69 11.57 2.96
C ALA A 124 11.06 10.46 2.10
N VAL A 125 11.27 10.50 0.80
CA VAL A 125 10.63 9.60 -0.18
C VAL A 125 11.70 8.89 -1.00
N PHE A 126 11.68 7.57 -0.93
CA PHE A 126 12.56 6.66 -1.66
C PHE A 126 11.71 5.70 -2.50
N ALA A 127 12.24 5.24 -3.62
CA ALA A 127 11.57 4.25 -4.46
C ALA A 127 12.57 3.25 -5.07
N THR A 128 12.06 2.05 -5.34
CA THR A 128 12.59 1.10 -6.31
C THR A 128 11.56 0.99 -7.44
N PRO A 129 11.88 1.37 -8.70
CA PRO A 129 13.16 1.89 -9.18
C PRO A 129 13.49 3.26 -8.59
N ASP A 130 14.76 3.66 -8.67
CA ASP A 130 15.19 5.01 -8.37
C ASP A 130 14.71 6.01 -9.44
N ALA A 131 14.92 7.31 -9.19
CA ALA A 131 14.50 8.40 -10.07
C ALA A 131 12.99 8.43 -10.43
N ALA A 132 12.12 7.79 -9.63
CA ALA A 132 10.67 7.88 -9.80
C ALA A 132 10.17 9.31 -9.54
N SER A 133 9.31 9.83 -10.41
CA SER A 133 8.70 11.17 -10.28
C SER A 133 7.70 11.19 -9.13
N VAL A 134 7.74 12.25 -8.32
CA VAL A 134 6.99 12.40 -7.07
C VAL A 134 6.05 13.60 -7.16
N LEU A 135 4.75 13.34 -7.05
CA LEU A 135 3.73 14.38 -6.82
C LEU A 135 3.32 14.34 -5.35
N LEU A 136 3.29 15.51 -4.70
CA LEU A 136 2.75 15.71 -3.36
C LEU A 136 1.54 16.64 -3.47
N ASP A 137 0.37 16.18 -3.03
CA ASP A 137 -0.91 16.89 -3.11
C ASP A 137 -1.25 17.37 -4.54
N GLY A 138 -0.84 16.56 -5.54
CA GLY A 138 -0.99 16.85 -6.96
C GLY A 138 0.04 17.82 -7.55
N ILE A 139 0.98 18.33 -6.76
CA ILE A 139 2.05 19.23 -7.19
C ILE A 139 3.33 18.41 -7.42
N ASP A 140 3.96 18.55 -8.59
CA ASP A 140 5.27 17.95 -8.88
C ASP A 140 6.35 18.49 -7.91
N ARG A 141 7.11 17.57 -7.30
CA ARG A 141 8.19 17.86 -6.34
C ARG A 141 9.56 17.36 -6.81
N GLY A 142 9.67 16.82 -8.02
CA GLY A 142 10.89 16.23 -8.57
C GLY A 142 10.89 14.69 -8.49
N VAL A 143 12.07 14.09 -8.28
CA VAL A 143 12.28 12.64 -8.35
C VAL A 143 12.90 12.08 -7.07
N THR A 144 12.68 10.78 -6.79
CA THR A 144 13.31 10.08 -5.66
C THR A 144 14.81 9.82 -5.90
N PRO A 145 15.67 9.83 -4.87
CA PRO A 145 15.38 10.13 -3.45
C PRO A 145 15.10 11.62 -3.20
N LEU A 146 14.04 11.91 -2.45
CA LEU A 146 13.55 13.27 -2.22
C LEU A 146 13.32 13.54 -0.74
N ASN A 147 13.85 14.66 -0.21
CA ASN A 147 13.56 15.15 1.14
C ASN A 147 12.88 16.53 1.04
N LEU A 148 11.80 16.74 1.79
CA LEU A 148 11.03 17.99 1.82
C LEU A 148 10.64 18.36 3.25
N SER A 149 10.77 19.63 3.61
CA SER A 149 10.02 20.20 4.75
C SER A 149 8.62 20.59 4.26
N ILE A 150 7.58 20.14 4.98
CA ILE A 150 6.16 20.28 4.60
C ILE A 150 5.31 20.65 5.83
N SER A 151 4.00 20.79 5.68
CA SER A 151 3.09 20.94 6.83
C SER A 151 2.89 19.61 7.58
N ALA A 152 2.45 19.68 8.83
CA ALA A 152 1.80 18.57 9.49
C ALA A 152 0.36 18.41 8.97
N GLY A 153 -0.06 17.20 8.65
CA GLY A 153 -1.37 16.95 8.03
C GLY A 153 -1.48 15.57 7.40
N GLU A 154 -2.51 15.39 6.58
CA GLU A 154 -2.60 14.27 5.65
C GLU A 154 -2.22 14.77 4.26
N HIS A 155 -1.38 14.02 3.57
CA HIS A 155 -0.82 14.36 2.27
C HIS A 155 -0.99 13.19 1.29
N ASP A 156 -1.35 13.49 0.05
CA ASP A 156 -1.44 12.50 -1.02
C ASP A 156 -0.12 12.45 -1.79
N LEU A 157 0.58 11.32 -1.67
CA LEU A 157 1.89 11.08 -2.27
C LEU A 157 1.77 10.10 -3.43
N ALA A 158 1.98 10.57 -4.65
CA ALA A 158 1.88 9.77 -5.87
C ALA A 158 3.25 9.63 -6.55
N LEU A 159 3.62 8.40 -6.92
CA LEU A 159 4.87 8.06 -7.59
C LEU A 159 4.61 7.42 -8.94
N THR A 160 5.42 7.79 -9.93
CA THR A 160 5.40 7.21 -11.29
C THR A 160 6.81 6.98 -11.80
N SER A 161 7.02 5.93 -12.59
CA SER A 161 8.27 5.70 -13.33
C SER A 161 7.99 4.96 -14.64
N THR A 162 8.78 5.21 -15.68
CA THR A 162 8.56 4.64 -17.01
C THR A 162 8.75 3.12 -17.00
N GLY A 163 7.75 2.37 -17.43
CA GLY A 163 7.74 0.89 -17.40
C GLY A 163 7.20 0.29 -16.09
N TYR A 164 6.80 1.12 -15.12
CA TYR A 164 6.29 0.70 -13.83
C TYR A 164 4.84 1.15 -13.60
N ILE A 165 4.12 0.39 -12.80
CA ILE A 165 2.78 0.73 -12.33
C ILE A 165 2.92 1.83 -11.27
N GLY A 166 2.29 2.99 -11.51
CA GLY A 166 2.29 4.11 -10.57
C GLY A 166 1.53 3.79 -9.28
N ARG A 167 1.89 4.45 -8.18
CA ARG A 167 1.32 4.20 -6.85
C ARG A 167 1.00 5.50 -6.13
N THR A 168 -0.18 5.58 -5.51
CA THR A 168 -0.61 6.70 -4.67
C THR A 168 -0.90 6.22 -3.26
N VAL A 169 -0.34 6.90 -2.25
CA VAL A 169 -0.50 6.59 -0.83
C VAL A 169 -0.82 7.88 -0.06
N ARG A 170 -1.81 7.82 0.83
CA ARG A 170 -2.07 8.90 1.79
C ARG A 170 -1.18 8.73 3.01
N VAL A 171 -0.36 9.73 3.28
CA VAL A 171 0.64 9.73 4.36
C VAL A 171 0.26 10.80 5.39
N LYS A 172 0.37 10.48 6.68
CA LYS A 172 0.14 11.43 7.76
C LYS A 172 1.47 11.90 8.35
N THR A 173 1.66 13.21 8.38
CA THR A 173 2.85 13.88 8.94
C THR A 173 2.52 14.60 10.24
N VAL A 174 3.52 14.77 11.10
CA VAL A 174 3.37 15.31 12.46
C VAL A 174 4.51 16.29 12.77
N GLU A 175 4.19 17.40 13.43
CA GLU A 175 5.15 18.43 13.82
C GLU A 175 6.28 17.87 14.72
N GLY A 176 7.53 18.22 14.40
CA GLY A 176 8.71 17.67 15.06
C GLY A 176 9.06 16.23 14.68
N TYR A 177 8.45 15.67 13.62
CA TYR A 177 8.79 14.35 13.09
C TYR A 177 9.18 14.40 11.61
N LYS A 178 10.06 13.47 11.25
CA LYS A 178 10.38 13.11 9.87
C LYS A 178 9.69 11.78 9.53
N VAL A 179 8.81 11.80 8.54
CA VAL A 179 8.21 10.58 7.98
C VAL A 179 9.09 10.10 6.84
N THR A 180 9.46 8.82 6.84
CA THR A 180 10.21 8.21 5.73
C THR A 180 9.34 7.15 5.06
N VAL A 181 9.17 7.28 3.74
CA VAL A 181 8.39 6.34 2.92
C VAL A 181 9.30 5.70 1.89
N ASN A 182 9.37 4.37 1.91
CA ASN A 182 10.13 3.57 0.96
C ASN A 182 9.14 2.79 0.08
N PHE A 183 9.11 3.11 -1.20
CA PHE A 183 8.23 2.50 -2.19
C PHE A 183 8.91 1.38 -2.97
N GLN A 184 8.13 0.38 -3.36
CA GLN A 184 8.44 -0.50 -4.48
C GLN A 184 7.29 -0.41 -5.49
N LEU A 185 7.62 -0.05 -6.73
CA LEU A 185 6.70 -0.08 -7.85
C LEU A 185 6.82 -1.41 -8.59
N ALA A 186 5.69 -1.97 -9.03
CA ALA A 186 5.68 -3.18 -9.85
C ALA A 186 5.99 -2.86 -11.32
N VAL A 187 6.71 -3.73 -12.01
CA VAL A 187 6.96 -3.64 -13.47
C VAL A 187 5.65 -3.93 -14.21
N ALA A 188 5.31 -3.09 -15.19
CA ALA A 188 4.02 -3.16 -15.89
C ALA A 188 3.85 -4.38 -16.81
N GLY A 189 4.93 -5.12 -17.12
CA GLY A 189 4.91 -6.28 -18.01
C GLY A 189 4.86 -7.66 -17.35
N ASP A 190 5.17 -7.78 -16.05
CA ASP A 190 5.25 -9.07 -15.33
C ASP A 190 4.08 -9.31 -14.35
N ALA A 191 3.11 -8.39 -14.31
CA ALA A 191 1.80 -8.70 -13.71
C ALA A 191 1.13 -9.85 -14.49
N MET A 192 0.59 -10.84 -13.77
CA MET A 192 0.13 -12.14 -14.29
C MET A 192 -0.68 -12.06 -15.60
N PRO A 193 -0.54 -13.03 -16.54
CA PRO A 193 -1.30 -13.02 -17.78
C PRO A 193 -2.80 -12.89 -17.54
N ALA A 194 -3.43 -11.99 -18.28
CA ALA A 194 -4.85 -12.13 -18.56
C ALA A 194 -5.07 -13.48 -19.26
N GLU A 195 -6.02 -14.24 -18.74
CA GLU A 195 -6.31 -15.61 -19.16
C GLU A 195 -6.59 -15.69 -20.68
N SER A 196 -5.97 -16.67 -21.36
CA SER A 196 -6.02 -16.77 -22.82
C SER A 196 -7.37 -17.28 -23.31
N ALA A 197 -8.33 -16.38 -23.51
CA ALA A 197 -9.56 -16.66 -24.23
C ALA A 197 -9.39 -16.37 -25.74
N THR A 198 -8.87 -17.35 -26.49
CA THR A 198 -8.95 -17.33 -27.96
C THR A 198 -10.42 -17.29 -28.43
N PRO A 199 -10.77 -16.48 -29.44
CA PRO A 199 -12.16 -16.27 -29.81
C PRO A 199 -12.70 -17.41 -30.68
N THR A 200 -13.85 -18.00 -30.33
CA THR A 200 -14.69 -18.79 -31.25
C THR A 200 -16.16 -18.82 -30.80
N VAL A 201 -16.94 -17.96 -31.46
CA VAL A 201 -18.33 -18.15 -31.93
C VAL A 201 -19.51 -18.28 -30.92
N ALA A 202 -20.51 -17.43 -31.17
CA ALA A 202 -21.88 -17.33 -30.61
C ALA A 202 -22.74 -18.62 -30.84
N PRO A 203 -23.96 -18.80 -30.27
CA PRO A 203 -24.91 -17.76 -29.83
C PRO A 203 -25.63 -17.97 -28.48
N ALA A 204 -26.40 -16.95 -28.09
CA ALA A 204 -27.16 -16.86 -26.85
C ALA A 204 -28.45 -17.70 -26.84
N THR A 205 -28.93 -18.06 -25.64
CA THR A 205 -30.34 -17.98 -25.18
C THR A 205 -30.36 -18.17 -23.63
N ALA A 206 -31.15 -17.38 -22.91
CA ALA A 206 -31.34 -17.45 -21.44
C ALA A 206 -32.21 -18.68 -21.03
N GLU A 207 -32.50 -19.04 -19.77
CA GLU A 207 -33.31 -18.32 -18.75
C GLU A 207 -33.63 -19.36 -17.63
N GLU A 208 -33.76 -19.11 -16.32
CA GLU A 208 -33.19 -18.14 -15.34
C GLU A 208 -33.43 -18.74 -13.92
N ALA A 209 -32.54 -18.56 -12.92
CA ALA A 209 -32.81 -17.88 -11.62
C ALA A 209 -31.78 -18.32 -10.55
N GLU A 210 -31.32 -17.54 -9.55
CA GLU A 210 -31.39 -16.10 -9.20
C GLU A 210 -30.14 -15.85 -8.28
N THR A 211 -29.37 -14.76 -8.38
CA THR A 211 -29.61 -13.50 -7.62
C THR A 211 -28.55 -12.43 -7.95
N THR A 212 -28.61 -11.79 -9.14
CA THR A 212 -27.71 -10.67 -9.56
C THR A 212 -28.45 -9.70 -10.54
N PRO A 213 -27.77 -8.81 -11.30
CA PRO A 213 -27.78 -7.34 -11.18
C PRO A 213 -28.85 -6.57 -11.99
N ALA A 214 -29.13 -5.31 -11.64
CA ALA A 214 -29.76 -4.34 -12.55
C ALA A 214 -29.58 -2.85 -12.16
N ASN A 215 -28.81 -2.10 -12.94
CA ASN A 215 -29.26 -0.80 -13.43
C ASN A 215 -29.01 -0.79 -14.94
N GLN A 216 -30.06 -0.57 -15.73
CA GLN A 216 -30.13 -1.14 -17.08
C GLN A 216 -29.79 -0.16 -18.20
N GLY A 217 -29.08 -0.67 -19.22
CA GLY A 217 -29.16 -0.23 -20.61
C GLY A 217 -28.57 1.14 -20.99
N ALA A 218 -28.21 2.00 -20.03
CA ALA A 218 -27.64 3.29 -20.36
C ALA A 218 -26.23 3.12 -20.99
N PHE A 219 -26.05 3.71 -22.17
CA PHE A 219 -24.74 3.94 -22.77
C PHE A 219 -24.38 5.41 -22.65
N VAL A 220 -23.09 5.73 -22.75
CA VAL A 220 -22.63 7.09 -23.06
C VAL A 220 -22.07 7.09 -24.47
N LYS A 221 -22.57 7.99 -25.32
CA LYS A 221 -21.97 8.33 -26.60
C LYS A 221 -21.01 9.50 -26.44
N ILE A 222 -19.82 9.39 -26.98
CA ILE A 222 -18.84 10.49 -27.02
C ILE A 222 -19.25 11.47 -28.13
N ASN A 223 -19.30 12.76 -27.81
CA ASN A 223 -19.60 13.83 -28.75
C ASN A 223 -18.31 14.42 -29.33
N ASP A 224 -18.43 15.23 -30.38
CA ASP A 224 -17.28 15.86 -31.03
C ASP A 224 -16.49 16.72 -30.04
N THR A 225 -15.17 16.57 -30.06
CA THR A 225 -14.25 17.32 -29.19
C THR A 225 -13.30 18.14 -30.05
N PRO A 226 -12.79 19.30 -29.56
CA PRO A 226 -11.80 20.09 -30.30
C PRO A 226 -10.44 19.39 -30.53
N THR A 227 -10.28 18.16 -30.03
CA THR A 227 -9.05 17.36 -30.07
C THR A 227 -9.25 16.00 -30.75
N ASP A 228 -10.42 15.73 -31.34
CA ASP A 228 -10.80 14.45 -31.98
C ASP A 228 -10.73 13.20 -31.07
N PHE A 229 -10.62 13.40 -29.75
CA PHE A 229 -10.72 12.35 -28.72
C PHE A 229 -11.12 12.94 -27.35
N LEU A 230 -11.87 12.15 -26.57
CA LEU A 230 -12.14 12.38 -25.16
C LEU A 230 -11.25 11.51 -24.27
N ARG A 231 -10.73 12.10 -23.21
CA ARG A 231 -9.90 11.43 -22.20
C ARG A 231 -10.76 10.67 -21.19
N VAL A 232 -10.45 9.40 -20.99
CA VAL A 232 -10.89 8.61 -19.85
C VAL A 232 -9.84 8.75 -18.75
N ARG A 233 -10.25 9.02 -17.52
CA ARG A 233 -9.37 9.24 -16.36
C ARG A 233 -9.59 8.22 -15.26
N PHE A 234 -8.59 8.03 -14.40
CA PHE A 234 -8.73 7.12 -13.25
C PHE A 234 -9.78 7.60 -12.24
N ASP A 235 -9.98 8.92 -12.13
CA ASP A 235 -10.86 9.56 -11.15
C ASP A 235 -11.65 10.72 -11.76
N ALA A 236 -12.74 11.13 -11.09
CA ALA A 236 -13.69 12.16 -11.53
C ALA A 236 -13.13 13.61 -11.40
N THR A 237 -11.91 13.86 -11.86
CA THR A 237 -11.24 15.18 -11.76
C THR A 237 -10.40 15.49 -13.00
N THR A 238 -10.19 16.79 -13.29
CA THR A 238 -9.35 17.23 -14.42
C THR A 238 -7.85 17.04 -14.18
N SER A 239 -7.44 16.82 -12.93
CA SER A 239 -6.06 16.53 -12.50
C SER A 239 -5.72 15.03 -12.45
N SER A 240 -6.71 14.14 -12.46
CA SER A 240 -6.50 12.69 -12.47
C SER A 240 -5.79 12.19 -13.75
N SER A 241 -5.01 11.12 -13.64
CA SER A 241 -4.29 10.53 -14.77
C SER A 241 -5.23 10.04 -15.87
N GLU A 242 -4.80 10.20 -17.12
CA GLU A 242 -5.48 9.66 -18.31
C GLU A 242 -5.18 8.15 -18.40
N VAL A 243 -6.21 7.31 -18.41
CA VAL A 243 -6.09 5.84 -18.52
C VAL A 243 -6.42 5.32 -19.91
N ALA A 244 -7.23 6.05 -20.69
CA ALA A 244 -7.55 5.74 -22.08
C ALA A 244 -8.04 6.97 -22.86
N ARG A 245 -8.24 6.80 -24.17
CA ARG A 245 -8.87 7.78 -25.06
C ARG A 245 -10.02 7.11 -25.81
N LEU A 246 -11.15 7.80 -25.90
CA LEU A 246 -12.31 7.39 -26.70
C LEU A 246 -12.53 8.42 -27.81
N ASN A 247 -12.81 7.95 -29.02
CA ASN A 247 -13.03 8.84 -30.16
C ASN A 247 -14.49 9.33 -30.17
N PRO A 248 -14.80 10.49 -30.79
CA PRO A 248 -16.16 10.91 -31.05
C PRO A 248 -16.98 9.83 -31.77
N GLY A 249 -18.25 9.69 -31.39
CA GLY A 249 -19.15 8.65 -31.90
C GLY A 249 -19.04 7.29 -31.21
N THR A 250 -17.96 7.00 -30.46
CA THR A 250 -17.86 5.77 -29.66
C THR A 250 -18.97 5.72 -28.60
N LYS A 251 -19.59 4.55 -28.42
CA LYS A 251 -20.56 4.27 -27.36
C LYS A 251 -19.94 3.29 -26.35
N VAL A 252 -20.04 3.62 -25.06
CA VAL A 252 -19.50 2.82 -23.94
C VAL A 252 -20.58 2.61 -22.86
N PRO A 253 -20.62 1.48 -22.15
CA PRO A 253 -21.56 1.28 -21.04
C PRO A 253 -21.41 2.36 -19.96
N PHE A 254 -22.55 2.89 -19.50
CA PHE A 254 -22.62 3.80 -18.37
C PHE A 254 -22.69 3.01 -17.05
N ILE A 255 -21.88 3.40 -16.06
CA ILE A 255 -21.85 2.76 -14.74
C ILE A 255 -22.39 3.72 -13.67
N GLU A 256 -21.83 4.92 -13.59
CA GLU A 256 -22.09 5.88 -12.49
C GLU A 256 -21.97 7.32 -13.00
N GLU A 257 -22.65 8.28 -12.35
CA GLU A 257 -22.46 9.70 -12.60
C GLU A 257 -22.10 10.43 -11.30
N LYS A 258 -21.05 11.27 -11.35
CA LYS A 258 -20.56 12.01 -10.18
C LYS A 258 -20.00 13.36 -10.61
N SER A 259 -20.59 14.45 -10.11
CA SER A 259 -20.04 15.81 -10.18
C SER A 259 -19.60 16.28 -11.59
N GLY A 260 -20.38 15.97 -12.64
CA GLY A 260 -20.04 16.34 -14.02
C GLY A 260 -19.11 15.35 -14.75
N TRP A 261 -19.02 14.12 -14.23
CA TRP A 261 -18.31 13.01 -14.83
C TRP A 261 -19.21 11.78 -14.93
N PHE A 262 -19.05 11.01 -16.00
CA PHE A 262 -19.61 9.67 -16.12
C PHE A 262 -18.50 8.65 -15.93
N LYS A 263 -18.71 7.70 -15.02
CA LYS A 263 -17.95 6.45 -14.95
C LYS A 263 -18.48 5.54 -16.05
N VAL A 264 -17.58 5.07 -16.90
CA VAL A 264 -17.89 4.24 -18.06
C VAL A 264 -16.94 3.05 -18.15
N GLU A 265 -17.42 1.97 -18.74
CA GLU A 265 -16.60 0.83 -19.12
C GLU A 265 -15.99 1.12 -20.51
N TYR A 266 -14.72 1.55 -20.56
CA TYR A 266 -14.09 1.97 -21.81
C TYR A 266 -13.54 0.79 -22.63
N GLU A 267 -13.19 -0.28 -21.93
CA GLU A 267 -12.84 -1.61 -22.43
C GLU A 267 -13.46 -2.63 -21.47
N THR A 268 -13.77 -3.84 -21.94
CA THR A 268 -14.43 -4.86 -21.11
C THR A 268 -13.64 -5.15 -19.83
N GLY A 269 -14.29 -4.96 -18.67
CA GLY A 269 -13.69 -5.08 -17.34
C GLY A 269 -12.83 -3.88 -16.89
N LYS A 270 -12.72 -2.82 -17.69
CA LYS A 270 -11.94 -1.60 -17.36
C LYS A 270 -12.83 -0.37 -17.28
N GLU A 271 -12.91 0.19 -16.08
CA GLU A 271 -13.70 1.37 -15.78
C GLU A 271 -12.85 2.65 -15.76
N GLY A 272 -13.45 3.79 -16.08
CA GLY A 272 -12.83 5.09 -15.88
C GLY A 272 -13.81 6.24 -16.08
N TRP A 273 -13.38 7.45 -15.74
CA TRP A 273 -14.21 8.65 -15.71
C TRP A 273 -13.99 9.54 -16.93
N ILE A 274 -15.07 9.87 -17.63
CA ILE A 274 -15.11 10.84 -18.73
C ILE A 274 -15.92 12.07 -18.33
N SER A 275 -15.55 13.25 -18.85
CA SER A 275 -16.31 14.48 -18.53
C SER A 275 -17.64 14.49 -19.28
N SER A 276 -18.75 14.67 -18.56
CA SER A 276 -20.09 14.73 -19.16
C SER A 276 -20.31 15.94 -20.07
N ARG A 277 -19.38 16.90 -20.08
CA ARG A 277 -19.37 18.03 -21.04
C ARG A 277 -19.21 17.57 -22.49
N TYR A 278 -18.57 16.44 -22.73
CA TYR A 278 -18.21 15.95 -24.07
C TYR A 278 -18.83 14.59 -24.40
N ALA A 279 -19.86 14.20 -23.65
CA ALA A 279 -20.47 12.89 -23.75
C ALA A 279 -21.94 12.96 -23.37
N GLU A 280 -22.80 12.20 -24.03
CA GLU A 280 -24.24 12.20 -23.81
C GLU A 280 -24.73 10.80 -23.41
N ARG A 281 -25.59 10.72 -22.38
CA ARG A 281 -26.26 9.47 -22.03
C ARG A 281 -27.29 9.13 -23.09
N THR A 282 -27.17 7.96 -23.69
CA THR A 282 -28.12 7.40 -24.65
C THR A 282 -28.72 6.12 -24.09
N ASN A 283 -30.04 6.06 -24.03
CA ASN A 283 -30.78 4.82 -23.80
C ASN A 283 -30.90 4.00 -25.09
#